data_AF-A0A969RTH7-F1
#
_entry.id   AF-A0A969RTH7-F1
#
_cell.length_a   1.000
_cell.length_b   1.000
_cell.length_c   1.000
_cell.angle_alpha   90.00
_cell.angle_beta   90.00
_cell.angle_gamma   90.00
#
_symmetry.space_group_name_H-M   'P 1'
#
loop_
_entity.id
_entity.type
_entity.pdbx_description
1 polymer ?
#
loop_
_entity_poly.entity_id
_entity_poly.type
_entity_poly.pdbx_seq_one_letter_code
_entity_poly.pdbx_strand_id
1 'polypeptide(L)'
;MHSPVMMATLWIVAYLLITLFPLLLLLLYPPPERGFWIDFSVALGFIGLAMMALQFVLTARVNRIESSYGIDILLQFHRYTSIAAFFMVLAHPIILFIVQPATLQLLNFPQAPLRAQMAVL
;
A
#
# COMPACT_ATOMS: atom_id res chain seq x y z
N MET A 1 18.42 -17.75 -23.87
CA MET A 1 18.53 -18.19 -22.47
C MET A 1 18.46 -16.94 -21.60
N HIS A 2 17.31 -16.61 -21.01
CA HIS A 2 17.26 -15.48 -20.07
C HIS A 2 18.00 -15.88 -18.80
N SER A 3 18.85 -15.01 -18.27
CA SER A 3 19.54 -15.32 -17.01
C SER A 3 18.51 -15.38 -15.88
N PRO A 4 18.55 -16.41 -15.02
CA PRO A 4 17.59 -16.56 -13.92
C PRO A 4 17.64 -15.36 -12.96
N VAL A 5 18.82 -14.78 -12.77
CA VAL A 5 19.03 -13.56 -11.97
C VAL A 5 18.28 -12.36 -12.55
N MET A 6 18.28 -12.16 -13.87
CA MET A 6 17.57 -11.04 -14.49
C MET A 6 16.06 -11.14 -14.29
N MET A 7 15.50 -12.34 -14.35
CA MET A 7 14.06 -12.57 -14.11
C MET A 7 13.69 -12.31 -12.66
N ALA A 8 14.51 -12.74 -11.71
CA ALA A 8 14.35 -12.38 -10.31
C ALA A 8 14.40 -10.84 -10.15
N THR A 9 15.46 -10.17 -10.59
CA THR A 9 15.55 -8.71 -10.48
C THR A 9 14.34 -7.99 -11.09
N LEU A 10 13.83 -8.45 -12.23
CA LEU A 10 12.63 -7.90 -12.85
C LEU A 10 11.41 -7.95 -11.92
N TRP A 11 11.18 -9.07 -11.22
CA TRP A 11 10.06 -9.19 -10.28
C TRP A 11 10.16 -8.26 -9.08
N ILE A 12 11.37 -8.03 -8.56
CA ILE A 12 11.60 -7.02 -7.51
C ILE A 12 11.27 -5.62 -8.03
N VAL A 13 11.77 -5.28 -9.22
CA VAL A 13 11.48 -3.98 -9.84
C VAL A 13 9.98 -3.82 -10.08
N ALA A 14 9.30 -4.84 -10.58
CA ALA A 14 7.85 -4.84 -10.79
C ALA A 14 7.09 -4.64 -9.47
N TYR A 15 7.47 -5.35 -8.41
CA TYR A 15 6.87 -5.18 -7.07
C TYR A 15 7.02 -3.73 -6.57
N LEU A 16 8.22 -3.16 -6.67
CA LEU A 16 8.49 -1.78 -6.25
C LEU A 16 7.73 -0.75 -7.09
N LEU A 17 7.71 -0.92 -8.41
CA LEU A 17 7.00 -0.02 -9.32
C LEU A 17 5.49 -0.04 -9.05
N ILE A 18 4.89 -1.21 -8.86
CA ILE A 18 3.45 -1.31 -8.55
C ILE A 18 3.15 -0.71 -7.16
N THR A 19 4.01 -0.97 -6.18
CA THR A 19 3.86 -0.42 -4.82
C THR A 19 3.95 1.11 -4.80
N LEU A 20 4.87 1.68 -5.59
CA LEU A 20 5.09 3.13 -5.66
C LEU A 20 4.24 3.82 -6.73
N PHE A 21 3.53 3.06 -7.58
CA PHE A 21 2.74 3.58 -8.68
C PHE A 21 1.78 4.72 -8.28
N PRO A 22 1.03 4.63 -7.17
CA PRO A 22 0.16 5.74 -6.78
C PRO A 22 0.93 7.03 -6.47
N LEU A 23 2.14 6.93 -5.92
CA LEU A 23 2.97 8.11 -5.63
C LEU A 23 3.57 8.70 -6.91
N LEU A 24 3.95 7.86 -7.87
CA LEU A 24 4.38 8.33 -9.18
C LEU A 24 3.26 9.11 -9.89
N LEU A 25 2.00 8.71 -9.72
CA LEU A 25 0.86 9.47 -10.24
C LEU A 25 0.70 10.84 -9.56
N LEU A 26 0.99 10.95 -8.26
CA LEU A 26 0.95 12.24 -7.56
C LEU A 26 2.03 13.22 -8.06
N LEU A 27 3.13 12.73 -8.65
CA LEU A 27 4.11 13.61 -9.30
C LEU A 27 3.56 14.24 -10.59
N LEU A 28 2.67 13.55 -11.29
CA LEU A 28 2.03 14.03 -12.50
C LEU A 28 0.81 14.91 -12.20
N TYR A 29 0.09 14.59 -11.12
CA TYR A 29 -1.12 15.27 -10.68
C TYR A 29 -0.97 15.69 -9.20
N PRO A 30 -0.18 16.73 -8.92
CA PRO A 30 0.08 17.15 -7.56
C PRO A 30 -1.21 17.69 -6.91
N PRO A 31 -1.52 17.25 -5.68
CA PRO A 31 -2.65 17.78 -4.94
C PRO A 31 -2.37 19.22 -4.47
N PRO A 32 -3.41 19.97 -4.04
CA PRO A 32 -3.21 21.23 -3.33
C PRO A 32 -2.30 21.05 -2.12
N GLU A 33 -1.58 22.10 -1.72
CA GLU A 33 -0.71 22.04 -0.54
C GLU A 33 -1.52 21.78 0.73
N ARG A 34 -1.10 20.75 1.50
CA ARG A 34 -1.79 20.31 2.72
C ARG A 34 -0.86 20.19 3.92
N GLY A 35 0.43 20.46 3.73
CA GLY A 35 1.46 20.27 4.75
C GLY A 35 2.03 18.86 4.78
N PHE A 36 3.31 18.78 5.19
CA PHE A 36 4.12 17.57 5.12
C PHE A 36 3.46 16.33 5.75
N TRP A 37 2.93 16.45 6.98
CA TRP A 37 2.39 15.29 7.70
C TRP A 37 1.14 14.69 7.04
N ILE A 38 0.35 15.51 6.36
CA ILE A 38 -0.84 15.05 5.64
C ILE A 38 -0.40 14.34 4.37
N ASP A 39 0.51 14.91 3.59
CA ASP A 39 1.01 14.25 2.38
C ASP A 39 1.79 12.97 2.69
N PHE A 40 2.58 12.95 3.78
CA PHE A 40 3.24 11.75 4.27
C PHE A 40 2.24 10.68 4.70
N SER A 41 1.22 11.04 5.47
CA SER A 41 0.14 10.11 5.84
C SER A 41 -0.56 9.53 4.61
N VAL A 42 -0.93 10.38 3.65
CA VAL A 42 -1.58 9.94 2.40
C VAL A 42 -0.67 8.98 1.62
N ALA A 43 0.64 9.25 1.59
CA ALA A 43 1.60 8.36 0.95
C ALA A 43 1.66 6.97 1.60
N LEU A 44 1.62 6.89 2.94
CA LEU A 44 1.52 5.62 3.66
C LEU A 44 0.24 4.86 3.31
N GLY A 45 -0.90 5.55 3.21
CA GLY A 45 -2.17 4.95 2.81
C GLY A 45 -2.11 4.34 1.40
N PHE A 46 -1.54 5.07 0.44
CA PHE A 46 -1.38 4.58 -0.93
C PHE A 46 -0.43 3.38 -1.05
N ILE A 47 0.76 3.47 -0.43
CA ILE A 47 1.72 2.36 -0.42
C ILE A 47 1.09 1.14 0.27
N GLY A 48 0.47 1.34 1.43
CA GLY A 48 -0.19 0.28 2.19
C GLY A 48 -1.27 -0.43 1.39
N LEU A 49 -2.14 0.32 0.71
CA LEU A 49 -3.18 -0.24 -0.16
C LEU A 49 -2.59 -1.06 -1.32
N ALA A 50 -1.57 -0.54 -2.00
CA ALA A 50 -0.90 -1.26 -3.09
C ALA A 50 -0.24 -2.56 -2.59
N MET A 51 0.43 -2.51 -1.43
CA MET A 51 1.02 -3.68 -0.78
C MET A 51 -0.04 -4.71 -0.39
N MET A 52 -1.21 -4.28 0.12
CA MET A 52 -2.32 -5.18 0.44
C MET A 52 -2.83 -5.91 -0.80
N ALA A 53 -3.01 -5.21 -1.92
CA ALA A 53 -3.42 -5.84 -3.18
C ALA A 53 -2.37 -6.84 -3.70
N LEU A 54 -1.08 -6.51 -3.58
CA LEU A 54 0.00 -7.40 -4.00
C LEU A 54 0.11 -8.66 -3.12
N GLN A 55 -0.44 -8.68 -1.90
CA GLN A 55 -0.43 -9.90 -1.07
C GLN A 55 -1.15 -11.08 -1.73
N PHE A 56 -2.18 -10.82 -2.54
CA PHE A 56 -2.87 -11.86 -3.31
C PHE A 56 -1.95 -12.47 -4.38
N VAL A 57 -1.13 -11.66 -5.04
CA VAL A 57 -0.18 -12.13 -6.05
C VAL A 57 0.90 -13.01 -5.42
N LEU A 58 1.39 -12.62 -4.23
CA LEU A 58 2.40 -13.40 -3.51
C LEU A 58 1.90 -14.79 -3.08
N THR A 59 0.60 -14.93 -2.83
CA THR A 59 -0.02 -16.21 -2.43
C THR A 59 -0.66 -16.98 -3.60
N ALA A 60 -0.85 -16.36 -4.76
CA ALA A 60 -1.45 -16.96 -5.96
C ALA A 60 -0.58 -18.03 -6.66
N ARG A 61 0.62 -18.32 -6.15
CA ARG A 61 1.54 -19.37 -6.67
C ARG A 61 1.77 -19.27 -8.18
N VAL A 62 2.06 -18.06 -8.66
CA VAL A 62 2.35 -17.83 -10.06
C VAL A 62 3.65 -18.55 -10.43
N ASN A 63 3.57 -19.61 -11.25
CA ASN A 63 4.69 -20.48 -11.60
C ASN A 63 5.98 -19.73 -12.01
N ARG A 64 5.84 -18.61 -12.73
CA ARG A 64 6.98 -17.81 -13.20
C ARG A 64 7.69 -17.04 -12.08
N ILE A 65 6.96 -16.68 -11.02
CA ILE A 65 7.51 -16.03 -9.83
C ILE A 65 8.07 -17.10 -8.89
N GLU A 66 7.32 -18.17 -8.64
CA GLU A 66 7.74 -19.30 -7.79
C GLU A 66 9.03 -19.95 -8.31
N SER A 67 9.18 -20.14 -9.62
CA SER A 67 10.42 -20.66 -10.22
C SER A 67 11.64 -19.74 -10.08
N SER A 68 11.45 -18.46 -9.74
CA SER A 68 12.55 -17.50 -9.55
C SER A 68 13.07 -17.45 -8.11
N TYR A 69 12.23 -17.76 -7.11
CA TYR A 69 12.54 -17.57 -5.69
C TYR A 69 12.26 -18.77 -4.79
N GLY A 70 11.39 -19.69 -5.21
CA GLY A 70 10.83 -20.73 -4.36
C GLY A 70 9.70 -20.21 -3.46
N ILE A 71 8.80 -21.13 -3.08
CA ILE A 71 7.58 -20.80 -2.34
C ILE A 71 7.87 -20.32 -0.90
N ASP A 72 8.90 -20.87 -0.24
CA ASP A 72 9.22 -20.52 1.14
C ASP A 72 9.63 -19.04 1.27
N ILE A 73 10.46 -18.55 0.33
CA ILE A 73 10.88 -17.15 0.29
C ILE A 73 9.68 -16.24 0.02
N LEU A 74 8.80 -16.63 -0.91
CA LEU A 74 7.60 -15.85 -1.23
C LEU A 74 6.63 -15.76 -0.04
N LEU A 75 6.45 -16.85 0.71
CA LEU A 75 5.62 -16.85 1.93
C LEU A 75 6.24 -16.03 3.06
N GLN A 76 7.56 -16.10 3.23
CA GLN A 76 8.26 -15.25 4.20
C GLN A 76 8.15 -13.76 3.82
N PHE A 77 8.28 -13.45 2.54
CA PHE A 77 8.09 -12.09 2.01
C PHE A 77 6.64 -11.61 2.18
N HIS A 78 5.64 -12.46 1.89
CA HIS A 78 4.22 -12.18 2.16
C HIS A 78 4.01 -11.82 3.64
N ARG A 79 4.55 -12.60 4.57
CA ARG A 79 4.44 -12.33 6.01
C ARG A 79 5.05 -10.99 6.39
N TYR A 80 6.30 -10.72 6.01
CA TYR A 80 6.97 -9.48 6.41
C TYR A 80 6.34 -8.24 5.76
N THR A 81 5.98 -8.32 4.48
CA THR A 81 5.33 -7.21 3.78
C THR A 81 3.90 -6.98 4.28
N SER A 82 3.19 -8.02 4.74
CA SER A 82 1.89 -7.87 5.41
C SER A 82 2.02 -7.11 6.73
N ILE A 83 3.06 -7.39 7.53
CA ILE A 83 3.34 -6.66 8.77
C ILE A 83 3.66 -5.19 8.47
N ALA A 84 4.51 -4.93 7.46
CA ALA A 84 4.83 -3.57 7.04
C ALA A 84 3.59 -2.81 6.55
N ALA A 85 2.80 -3.42 5.67
CA ALA A 85 1.55 -2.84 5.15
C ALA A 85 0.56 -2.56 6.30
N PHE A 86 0.41 -3.47 7.26
CA PHE A 86 -0.43 -3.27 8.44
C PHE A 86 -0.03 -1.99 9.19
N PHE A 87 1.25 -1.80 9.50
CA PHE A 87 1.70 -0.60 10.20
C PHE A 87 1.56 0.67 9.36
N MET A 88 1.78 0.63 8.03
CA MET A 88 1.56 1.78 7.16
C MET A 88 0.08 2.19 7.11
N VAL A 89 -0.82 1.21 6.92
CA VAL A 89 -2.26 1.43 6.89
C VAL A 89 -2.79 1.91 8.24
N LEU A 90 -2.23 1.43 9.35
CA LEU A 90 -2.61 1.89 10.69
C LEU A 90 -2.06 3.29 10.99
N ALA A 91 -0.81 3.57 10.61
CA ALA A 91 -0.19 4.88 10.80
C ALA A 91 -0.90 5.98 10.00
N HIS A 92 -1.42 5.66 8.80
CA HIS A 92 -2.15 6.59 7.95
C HIS A 92 -3.26 7.38 8.70
N PRO A 93 -4.34 6.76 9.20
CA PRO A 93 -5.40 7.47 9.90
C PRO A 93 -4.95 8.02 11.26
N ILE A 94 -4.02 7.36 11.97
CA ILE A 94 -3.48 7.87 13.25
C ILE A 94 -2.84 9.25 13.06
N ILE A 95 -2.00 9.41 12.03
CA ILE A 95 -1.38 10.70 11.73
C ILE A 95 -2.46 11.73 11.37
N LEU A 96 -3.48 11.37 10.59
CA LEU A 96 -4.58 12.28 10.26
C LEU A 96 -5.38 12.71 11.50
N PHE A 97 -5.65 11.81 12.44
CA PHE A 97 -6.34 12.14 13.69
C PHE A 97 -5.53 13.10 14.56
N ILE A 98 -4.20 12.96 14.58
CA ILE A 98 -3.31 13.84 15.34
C ILE A 98 -3.23 15.23 14.68
N VAL A 99 -3.07 15.28 13.35
CA VAL A 99 -2.81 16.54 12.62
C VAL A 99 -4.10 17.29 12.30
N GLN A 100 -5.21 16.58 12.06
CA GLN A 100 -6.54 17.13 11.79
C GLN A 100 -7.58 16.49 12.71
N PRO A 101 -7.67 16.87 13.99
CA PRO A 101 -8.56 16.22 14.97
C PRO A 101 -10.04 16.19 14.57
N ALA A 102 -10.49 17.13 13.73
CA ALA A 102 -11.83 17.12 13.16
C ALA A 102 -12.17 15.82 12.40
N THR A 103 -11.16 15.12 11.85
CA THR A 103 -11.35 13.82 11.17
C THR A 103 -11.81 12.71 12.11
N LEU A 104 -11.66 12.85 13.43
CA LEU A 104 -12.23 11.91 14.40
C LEU A 104 -13.75 11.84 14.33
N GLN A 105 -14.42 12.90 13.86
CA GLN A 105 -15.87 12.89 13.64
C GLN A 105 -16.30 11.87 12.58
N LEU A 106 -15.39 11.45 11.69
CA LEU A 106 -15.65 10.40 10.70
C LEU A 106 -15.85 9.03 11.35
N LEU A 107 -15.40 8.84 12.60
CA LEU A 107 -15.65 7.63 13.38
C LEU A 107 -17.08 7.59 13.96
N ASN A 108 -17.78 8.72 14.00
CA ASN A 108 -19.18 8.78 14.44
C ASN A 108 -20.12 8.43 13.28
N PHE A 109 -20.19 7.14 12.93
CA PHE A 109 -20.96 6.63 11.77
C PHE A 109 -22.39 7.20 11.60
N PRO A 110 -23.23 7.31 12.66
CA PRO A 110 -24.61 7.79 12.52
C PRO A 110 -24.71 9.27 12.14
N GLN A 111 -23.67 10.05 12.42
CA GLN A 111 -23.62 11.50 12.27
C GLN A 111 -22.61 11.94 11.19
N ALA A 112 -21.80 11.00 10.69
CA ALA A 112 -20.80 11.25 9.67
C ALA A 112 -21.50 11.59 8.33
N PRO A 113 -20.93 12.49 7.51
CA PRO A 113 -21.49 12.82 6.21
C PRO A 113 -21.59 11.57 5.31
N LEU A 114 -22.58 11.53 4.41
CA LEU A 114 -22.92 10.34 3.61
C LEU A 114 -21.71 9.72 2.88
N ARG A 115 -20.77 10.54 2.39
CA ARG A 115 -19.51 10.07 1.77
C ARG A 115 -18.65 9.19 2.69
N ALA A 116 -18.68 9.44 4.00
CA ALA A 116 -17.96 8.65 4.99
C ALA A 116 -18.76 7.38 5.37
N GLN A 117 -20.09 7.44 5.36
CA GLN A 117 -20.94 6.27 5.57
C GLN A 117 -20.80 5.26 4.43
N MET A 118 -20.80 5.73 3.18
CA MET A 118 -20.66 4.90 1.98
C MET A 118 -19.27 4.30 1.78
N ALA A 119 -18.23 4.78 2.49
CA ALA A 119 -16.89 4.22 2.41
C ALA A 119 -16.74 2.88 3.16
N VAL A 120 -17.75 2.50 3.96
CA VAL A 120 -17.76 1.30 4.81
C VAL A 120 -18.80 0.27 4.35
N LEU A 121 -19.72 0.66 3.45
CA LEU A 121 -20.72 -0.21 2.81
C LEU A 121 -20.20 -0.77 1.48
#